data_AF-A0A7Y4RRC6-F1
#
_entry.id   AF-A0A7Y4RRC6-F1
#
_cell.length_a   1.000
_cell.length_b   1.000
_cell.length_c   1.000
_cell.angle_alpha   90.00
_cell.angle_beta   90.00
_cell.angle_gamma   90.00
#
_symmetry.space_group_name_H-M   'P 1'
#
loop_
_entity.id
_entity.type
_entity.pdbx_description
1 polymer ?
#
loop_
_entity_poly.entity_id
_entity_poly.type
_entity_poly.pdbx_seq_one_letter_code
_entity_poly.pdbx_strand_id
1 'polypeptide(L)'
;MICLKGLFKRDILTNQGTRLSKIITEKLINSEDECLVDFAGVANVSPLFFQDFIFPLVIEFGSHALNNRLRLINLKDEHLSSYQAACDQTSAYMDKLSARQTRSFGDISDLTCELLIKARELSRRDPSEAQVIFGINSSMAGFFSNMDIELIRRIANAGIICFKPRFTPEFATRLAAFEASEIDVFLNIVGDLEDVYESEYA
;
A
#
# COMPACT_ATOMS: atom_id res chain seq x y z
N MET A 1 0.61 -14.21 -20.07
CA MET A 1 2.09 -14.13 -20.09
C MET A 1 2.58 -12.68 -20.06
N ILE A 2 3.69 -12.41 -19.37
CA ILE A 2 4.37 -11.12 -19.21
C ILE A 2 5.83 -11.36 -19.63
N CYS A 3 6.29 -10.76 -20.73
CA CYS A 3 7.67 -10.91 -21.20
C CYS A 3 8.56 -9.80 -20.63
N LEU A 4 9.49 -10.14 -19.74
CA LEU A 4 10.32 -9.13 -19.07
C LEU A 4 11.23 -8.41 -20.05
N LYS A 5 11.82 -9.10 -21.03
CA LYS A 5 12.64 -8.47 -22.08
C LYS A 5 11.85 -7.46 -22.93
N GLY A 6 10.54 -7.66 -23.08
CA GLY A 6 9.65 -6.74 -23.78
C GLY A 6 9.28 -5.52 -22.92
N LEU A 7 9.17 -5.71 -21.61
CA LEU A 7 8.77 -4.67 -20.64
C LEU A 7 9.93 -3.82 -20.14
N PHE A 8 11.08 -4.45 -19.94
CA PHE A 8 12.30 -3.90 -19.42
C PHE A 8 13.40 -4.33 -20.39
N LYS A 9 14.26 -3.38 -20.80
CA LYS A 9 15.38 -3.66 -21.71
C LYS A 9 16.24 -4.82 -21.17
N ARG A 10 17.20 -5.31 -21.95
CA ARG A 10 18.07 -6.46 -21.56
C ARG A 10 18.68 -6.36 -20.15
N ASP A 11 18.95 -5.14 -19.69
CA ASP A 11 19.38 -4.84 -18.32
C ASP A 11 18.21 -4.34 -17.47
N ILE A 12 17.83 -5.15 -16.48
CA ILE A 12 16.77 -4.81 -15.52
C ILE A 12 17.37 -4.00 -14.38
N LEU A 13 16.79 -2.83 -14.12
CA LEU A 13 17.19 -1.96 -13.01
C LEU A 13 16.48 -2.39 -11.72
N THR A 14 17.12 -2.18 -10.57
CA THR A 14 16.59 -2.50 -9.23
C THR A 14 15.19 -1.95 -9.02
N ASN A 15 14.96 -0.69 -9.35
CA ASN A 15 13.67 0.01 -9.18
C ASN A 15 12.53 -0.50 -10.09
N GLN A 16 12.80 -1.43 -11.01
CA GLN A 16 11.77 -1.99 -11.89
C GLN A 16 10.97 -3.11 -11.22
N GLY A 17 11.43 -3.64 -10.08
CA GLY A 17 10.71 -4.67 -9.32
C GLY A 17 9.33 -4.21 -8.85
N THR A 18 9.25 -2.98 -8.30
CA THR A 18 7.97 -2.37 -7.89
C THR A 18 7.02 -2.17 -9.06
N ARG A 19 7.55 -1.84 -10.25
CA ARG A 19 6.72 -1.66 -11.45
C ARG A 19 6.17 -3.00 -11.95
N LEU A 20 6.99 -4.05 -11.93
CA LEU A 20 6.55 -5.41 -12.27
C LEU A 20 5.47 -5.89 -11.29
N SER A 21 5.68 -5.66 -9.99
CA SER A 21 4.71 -5.98 -8.94
C SER A 21 3.33 -5.38 -9.24
N LYS A 22 3.25 -4.08 -9.55
CA LYS A 22 1.98 -3.41 -9.90
C LYS A 22 1.27 -4.04 -11.10
N ILE A 23 2.00 -4.35 -12.17
CA ILE A 23 1.43 -4.96 -13.39
C ILE A 23 0.85 -6.34 -13.06
N ILE A 24 1.54 -7.11 -12.22
CA ILE A 24 1.08 -8.44 -11.80
C ILE A 24 -0.11 -8.33 -10.86
N THR A 25 -0.10 -7.41 -9.91
CA THR A 25 -1.25 -7.11 -9.04
C THR A 25 -2.50 -6.80 -9.86
N GLU A 26 -2.41 -5.87 -10.82
CA GLU A 26 -3.53 -5.54 -11.71
C GLU A 26 -4.02 -6.75 -12.48
N LYS A 27 -3.11 -7.61 -12.95
CA LYS A 27 -3.48 -8.82 -13.69
C LYS A 27 -4.16 -9.87 -12.82
N LEU A 28 -3.64 -10.10 -11.61
CA LEU A 28 -4.20 -11.05 -10.65
C LEU A 28 -5.54 -10.57 -10.05
N ILE A 29 -5.79 -9.27 -10.00
CA ILE A 29 -7.11 -8.74 -9.59
C ILE A 29 -8.14 -8.93 -10.71
N ASN A 30 -7.74 -8.69 -11.97
CA ASN A 30 -8.68 -8.64 -13.10
C ASN A 30 -8.86 -9.98 -13.83
N SER A 31 -8.13 -11.04 -13.47
CA SER A 31 -8.19 -12.36 -14.11
C SER A 31 -7.93 -13.46 -13.09
N GLU A 32 -8.69 -14.55 -13.16
CA GLU A 32 -8.43 -15.76 -12.36
C GLU A 32 -7.29 -16.62 -12.91
N ASP A 33 -6.81 -16.33 -14.13
CA ASP A 33 -5.80 -17.13 -14.81
C ASP A 33 -4.41 -17.03 -14.17
N GLU A 34 -3.59 -18.06 -14.42
CA GLU A 34 -2.18 -18.05 -14.04
C GLU A 34 -1.42 -16.90 -14.74
N CYS A 35 -0.75 -16.07 -13.93
CA CYS A 35 0.15 -15.04 -14.37
C CYS A 35 1.56 -15.63 -14.60
N LEU A 36 1.90 -15.83 -15.87
CA LEU A 36 3.24 -16.26 -16.30
C LEU A 36 4.16 -15.05 -16.50
N VAL A 37 5.32 -15.04 -15.85
CA VAL A 37 6.39 -14.04 -16.03
C VAL A 37 7.61 -14.70 -16.66
N ASP A 38 7.99 -14.22 -17.84
CA ASP A 38 9.06 -14.79 -18.66
C ASP A 38 10.36 -13.98 -18.55
N PHE A 39 11.41 -14.64 -18.06
CA PHE A 39 12.75 -14.10 -17.88
C PHE A 39 13.68 -14.35 -19.09
N ALA A 40 13.16 -14.88 -20.20
CA ALA A 40 13.95 -15.18 -21.39
C ALA A 40 14.73 -13.96 -21.91
N GLY A 41 16.06 -14.12 -22.01
CA GLY A 41 16.96 -13.10 -22.55
C GLY A 41 17.24 -11.92 -21.61
N VAL A 42 16.91 -12.06 -20.32
CA VAL A 42 17.35 -11.16 -19.26
C VAL A 42 18.76 -11.56 -18.81
N ALA A 43 19.67 -10.58 -18.72
CA ALA A 43 21.06 -10.85 -18.34
C ALA A 43 21.19 -10.94 -16.82
N ASN A 44 21.08 -9.80 -16.13
CA ASN A 44 21.30 -9.69 -14.69
C ASN A 44 20.03 -9.20 -13.99
N VAL A 45 19.66 -9.89 -12.91
CA VAL A 45 18.59 -9.49 -12.00
C VAL A 45 19.15 -9.45 -10.60
N SER A 46 19.01 -8.33 -9.91
CA SER A 46 19.52 -8.17 -8.55
C SER A 46 18.57 -8.80 -7.52
N PRO A 47 19.07 -9.18 -6.33
CA PRO A 47 18.22 -9.59 -5.22
C PRO A 47 17.19 -8.51 -4.84
N LEU A 48 17.59 -7.23 -4.88
CA LEU A 48 16.71 -6.09 -4.62
C LEU A 48 15.54 -6.01 -5.60
N PHE A 49 15.76 -6.30 -6.88
CA PHE A 49 14.65 -6.38 -7.85
C PHE A 49 13.63 -7.44 -7.42
N PHE A 50 14.10 -8.64 -7.03
CA PHE A 50 13.21 -9.70 -6.56
C PHE A 50 12.49 -9.33 -5.27
N GLN A 51 13.16 -8.63 -4.36
CA GLN A 51 12.55 -8.14 -3.12
C GLN A 51 11.44 -7.13 -3.41
N ASP A 52 11.70 -6.10 -4.21
CA ASP A 52 10.73 -5.07 -4.60
C ASP A 52 9.54 -5.63 -5.41
N PHE A 53 9.76 -6.78 -6.05
CA PHE A 53 8.76 -7.51 -6.82
C PHE A 53 7.90 -8.42 -5.94
N ILE A 54 8.52 -9.29 -5.13
CA ILE A 54 7.86 -10.36 -4.36
C ILE A 54 7.22 -9.81 -3.09
N PHE A 55 7.88 -8.90 -2.39
CA PHE A 55 7.42 -8.41 -1.10
C PHE A 55 5.99 -7.84 -1.16
N PRO A 56 5.65 -6.92 -2.08
CA PRO A 56 4.29 -6.38 -2.14
C PRO A 56 3.25 -7.43 -2.54
N LEU A 57 3.63 -8.41 -3.38
CA LEU A 57 2.71 -9.47 -3.82
C LEU A 57 2.39 -10.46 -2.70
N VAL A 58 3.37 -10.79 -1.86
CA VAL A 58 3.17 -11.65 -0.69
C VAL A 58 2.30 -10.97 0.35
N ILE A 59 2.46 -9.65 0.55
CA ILE A 59 1.58 -8.87 1.44
C ILE A 59 0.14 -8.84 0.91
N GLU A 60 -0.04 -8.60 -0.39
CA GLU A 60 -1.36 -8.44 -1.00
C GLU A 60 -2.14 -9.77 -1.11
N PHE A 61 -1.48 -10.84 -1.59
CA PHE A 61 -2.15 -12.09 -1.94
C PHE A 61 -1.83 -13.24 -0.97
N GLY A 62 -0.82 -13.11 -0.12
CA GLY A 62 -0.27 -14.22 0.65
C GLY A 62 0.59 -15.17 -0.19
N SER A 63 1.60 -15.77 0.43
CA SER A 63 2.56 -16.66 -0.23
C SER A 63 1.91 -17.88 -0.89
N HIS A 64 0.90 -18.49 -0.24
CA HIS A 64 0.23 -19.67 -0.77
C HIS A 64 -0.60 -19.36 -2.03
N ALA A 65 -1.41 -18.31 -2.01
CA ALA A 65 -2.23 -17.97 -3.17
C ALA A 65 -1.36 -17.49 -4.34
N LEU A 66 -0.27 -16.78 -4.04
CA LEU A 66 0.68 -16.33 -5.04
C LEU A 66 1.35 -17.52 -5.76
N ASN A 67 1.78 -18.55 -5.03
CA ASN A 67 2.42 -19.75 -5.63
C ASN A 67 1.49 -20.50 -6.62
N ASN A 68 0.18 -20.45 -6.40
CA ASN A 68 -0.78 -21.10 -7.29
C ASN A 68 -1.08 -20.27 -8.55
N ARG A 69 -0.88 -18.95 -8.49
CA ARG A 69 -1.33 -18.01 -9.52
C ARG A 69 -0.20 -17.31 -10.26
N LEU A 70 1.02 -17.34 -9.75
CA LEU A 70 2.20 -16.71 -10.34
C LEU A 70 3.24 -17.77 -10.67
N ARG A 71 3.66 -17.82 -11.94
CA ARG A 71 4.72 -18.72 -12.40
C ARG A 71 5.82 -17.95 -13.10
N LEU A 72 7.05 -18.15 -12.64
CA LEU A 72 8.25 -17.60 -13.27
C LEU A 72 8.81 -18.65 -14.24
N ILE A 73 9.01 -18.29 -15.51
CA ILE A 73 9.53 -19.19 -16.55
C ILE A 73 10.82 -18.63 -17.14
N ASN A 74 11.68 -19.51 -17.64
CA ASN A 74 13.01 -19.18 -18.19
C ASN A 74 13.91 -18.41 -17.20
N LEU A 75 13.70 -18.60 -15.90
CA LEU A 75 14.58 -18.10 -14.85
C LEU A 75 15.88 -18.93 -14.90
N LYS A 76 17.03 -18.27 -15.04
CA LYS A 76 18.32 -18.96 -15.05
C LYS A 76 18.76 -19.32 -13.63
N ASP A 77 19.62 -20.33 -13.50
CA ASP A 77 20.18 -20.77 -12.21
C ASP A 77 20.89 -19.63 -11.45
N GLU A 78 21.54 -18.72 -12.18
CA GLU A 78 22.20 -17.52 -11.62
C GLU A 78 21.22 -16.55 -10.94
N HIS A 79 19.94 -16.53 -11.36
CA HIS A 79 18.90 -15.71 -10.75
C HIS A 79 18.17 -16.44 -9.62
N LEU A 80 18.20 -17.78 -9.62
CA LEU A 80 17.50 -18.61 -8.63
C LEU A 80 18.00 -18.34 -7.21
N SER A 81 19.31 -18.17 -7.03
CA SER A 81 19.92 -17.84 -5.74
C SER A 81 19.47 -16.46 -5.22
N SER A 82 19.38 -15.47 -6.12
CA SER A 82 18.91 -14.12 -5.80
C SER A 82 17.42 -14.10 -5.47
N TYR A 83 16.63 -14.91 -6.17
CA TYR A 83 15.21 -15.10 -5.91
C TYR A 83 14.95 -15.77 -4.55
N GLN A 84 15.66 -16.88 -4.26
CA GLN A 84 15.56 -17.58 -2.98
C GLN A 84 15.94 -16.67 -1.81
N ALA A 85 17.04 -15.92 -1.93
CA ALA A 85 17.46 -14.97 -0.90
C ALA A 85 16.39 -13.89 -0.63
N ALA A 86 15.70 -13.39 -1.67
CA ALA A 86 14.61 -12.43 -1.51
C ALA A 86 13.38 -13.04 -0.82
N CYS A 87 13.06 -14.30 -1.14
CA CYS A 87 11.99 -15.04 -0.47
C CYS A 87 12.30 -15.27 1.02
N ASP A 88 13.51 -15.72 1.35
CA ASP A 88 13.94 -15.97 2.73
C ASP A 88 13.91 -14.68 3.56
N GLN A 89 14.39 -13.56 2.99
CA GLN A 89 14.32 -12.25 3.65
C GLN A 89 12.88 -11.79 3.86
N THR A 90 12.00 -12.02 2.89
CA THR A 90 10.57 -11.70 3.01
C THR A 90 9.92 -12.54 4.11
N SER A 91 10.18 -13.85 4.15
CA SER A 91 9.67 -14.74 5.19
C SER A 91 10.17 -14.32 6.57
N ALA A 92 11.48 -14.12 6.74
CA ALA A 92 12.07 -13.70 8.00
C ALA A 92 11.53 -12.34 8.49
N TYR A 93 11.18 -11.44 7.57
CA TYR A 93 10.51 -10.19 7.90
C TYR A 93 9.07 -10.41 8.38
N MET A 94 8.30 -11.27 7.69
CA MET A 94 6.93 -11.63 8.09
C MET A 94 6.91 -12.36 9.44
N ASP A 95 7.89 -13.22 9.71
CA ASP A 95 8.05 -13.90 10.99
C ASP A 95 8.37 -12.90 12.10
N LYS A 96 9.24 -11.91 11.86
CA LYS A 96 9.51 -10.82 12.81
C LYS A 96 8.28 -9.94 13.06
N LEU A 97 7.48 -9.66 12.02
CA LEU A 97 6.22 -8.95 12.17
C LEU A 97 5.23 -9.75 13.03
N SER A 98 5.16 -11.06 12.82
CA SER A 98 4.24 -11.96 13.52
C SER A 98 4.69 -12.26 14.96
N ALA A 99 5.99 -12.34 15.21
CA ALA A 99 6.60 -12.61 16.51
C ALA A 99 6.69 -11.36 17.41
N ARG A 100 6.59 -10.16 16.83
CA ARG A 100 6.23 -8.98 17.63
C ARG A 100 4.83 -9.26 18.16
N GLN A 101 4.71 -9.57 19.45
CA GLN A 101 3.44 -9.40 20.18
C GLN A 101 2.99 -7.97 19.91
N THR A 102 2.09 -7.82 18.96
CA THR A 102 1.42 -6.57 18.65
C THR A 102 0.64 -6.25 19.92
N ARG A 103 1.19 -5.36 20.76
CA ARG A 103 0.34 -4.50 21.59
C ARG A 103 -0.78 -4.06 20.66
N SER A 104 -2.02 -4.31 21.08
CA SER A 104 -3.25 -3.89 20.41
C SER A 104 -2.95 -2.70 19.52
N PHE A 105 -3.12 -2.87 18.21
CA PHE A 105 -3.03 -1.80 17.20
C PHE A 105 -4.14 -0.75 17.43
N GLY A 106 -4.38 -0.30 18.68
CA GLY A 106 -5.30 0.78 19.00
C GLY A 106 -4.95 1.97 18.13
N ASP A 107 -3.70 2.42 18.18
CA ASP A 107 -3.27 3.59 17.41
C ASP A 107 -3.47 3.48 15.88
N ILE A 108 -3.33 2.30 15.26
CA ILE A 108 -3.51 2.14 13.81
C ILE A 108 -4.96 1.87 13.44
N SER A 109 -5.65 1.02 14.19
CA SER A 109 -7.08 0.75 13.96
C SER A 109 -7.89 2.01 14.21
N ASP A 110 -7.63 2.72 15.31
CA ASP A 110 -8.29 3.96 15.67
C ASP A 110 -7.99 5.05 14.63
N LEU A 111 -6.73 5.23 14.22
CA LEU A 111 -6.36 6.18 13.17
C LEU A 111 -7.02 5.86 11.82
N THR A 112 -6.99 4.59 11.39
CA THR A 112 -7.65 4.18 10.14
C THR A 112 -9.16 4.38 10.24
N CYS A 113 -9.77 4.08 11.39
CA CYS A 113 -11.19 4.28 11.63
C CYS A 113 -11.57 5.76 11.53
N GLU A 114 -10.84 6.63 12.23
CA GLU A 114 -11.05 8.09 12.20
C GLU A 114 -10.92 8.66 10.78
N LEU A 115 -9.85 8.29 10.07
CA LEU A 115 -9.63 8.76 8.71
C LEU A 115 -10.71 8.29 7.74
N LEU A 116 -11.19 7.04 7.86
CA LEU A 116 -12.28 6.52 7.05
C LEU A 116 -13.63 7.21 7.37
N ILE A 117 -13.89 7.51 8.64
CA ILE A 117 -15.07 8.27 9.07
C ILE A 117 -15.02 9.68 8.47
N LYS A 118 -13.90 10.39 8.60
CA LYS A 118 -13.73 11.74 8.04
C LYS A 118 -13.83 11.74 6.51
N ALA A 119 -13.24 10.74 5.83
CA ALA A 119 -13.36 10.59 4.39
C ALA A 119 -14.81 10.38 3.95
N ARG A 120 -15.58 9.57 4.68
CA ARG A 120 -17.01 9.34 4.44
C ARG A 120 -17.85 10.59 4.65
N GLU A 121 -17.67 11.27 5.78
CA GLU A 121 -18.43 12.48 6.12
C GLU A 121 -18.17 13.59 5.11
N LEU A 122 -16.90 13.83 4.80
CA LEU A 122 -16.54 14.84 3.83
C LEU A 122 -17.05 14.47 2.43
N SER A 123 -16.97 13.20 2.03
CA SER A 123 -17.51 12.76 0.73
C SER A 123 -19.03 12.90 0.63
N ARG A 124 -19.76 12.92 1.75
CA ARG A 124 -21.21 13.20 1.76
C ARG A 124 -21.51 14.69 1.68
N ARG A 125 -20.72 15.50 2.38
CA ARG A 125 -20.92 16.94 2.50
C ARG A 125 -20.44 17.68 1.24
N ASP A 126 -19.20 17.43 0.84
CA ASP A 126 -18.55 18.02 -0.32
C ASP A 126 -17.60 16.99 -0.97
N PRO A 127 -18.09 16.26 -2.00
CA PRO A 127 -17.27 15.31 -2.73
C PRO A 127 -16.05 15.92 -3.42
N SER A 128 -16.06 17.21 -3.75
CA SER A 128 -14.93 17.88 -4.43
C SER A 128 -13.84 18.19 -3.42
N GLU A 129 -14.21 18.69 -2.24
CA GLU A 129 -13.30 18.90 -1.11
C GLU A 129 -12.67 17.58 -0.65
N ALA A 130 -13.47 16.50 -0.56
CA ALA A 130 -12.97 15.16 -0.22
C ALA A 130 -11.91 14.65 -1.20
N GLN A 131 -12.12 14.86 -2.50
CA GLN A 131 -11.15 14.50 -3.54
C GLN A 131 -9.83 15.25 -3.39
N VAL A 132 -9.86 16.52 -2.96
CA VAL A 132 -8.64 17.31 -2.75
C VAL A 132 -7.92 16.89 -1.47
N ILE A 133 -8.62 16.83 -0.35
CA ILE A 133 -8.04 16.58 0.98
C ILE A 133 -7.52 15.14 1.08
N PHE A 134 -8.35 14.15 0.76
CA PHE A 134 -7.94 12.75 0.80
C PHE A 134 -7.25 12.30 -0.48
N GLY A 135 -7.30 13.14 -1.52
CA GLY A 135 -6.65 12.85 -2.78
C GLY A 135 -7.29 11.69 -3.56
N ILE A 136 -8.54 11.39 -3.25
CA ILE A 136 -9.33 10.32 -3.84
C ILE A 136 -9.95 10.79 -5.15
N ASN A 137 -10.41 9.86 -6.00
CA ASN A 137 -11.14 10.21 -7.22
C ASN A 137 -12.67 10.23 -6.98
N SER A 138 -13.45 10.65 -7.97
CA SER A 138 -14.91 10.74 -7.87
C SER A 138 -15.60 9.40 -7.56
N SER A 139 -15.12 8.29 -8.14
CA SER A 139 -15.65 6.96 -7.83
C SER A 139 -15.39 6.54 -6.38
N MET A 140 -14.21 6.88 -5.84
CA MET A 140 -13.84 6.63 -4.46
C MET A 140 -14.65 7.51 -3.50
N ALA A 141 -14.87 8.79 -3.84
CA ALA A 141 -15.74 9.67 -3.06
C ALA A 141 -17.16 9.09 -2.96
N GLY A 142 -17.71 8.59 -4.07
CA GLY A 142 -18.99 7.88 -4.08
C GLY A 142 -18.97 6.57 -3.28
N PHE A 143 -17.85 5.86 -3.22
CA PHE A 143 -17.70 4.68 -2.38
C PHE A 143 -17.68 5.04 -0.89
N PHE A 144 -16.85 6.01 -0.50
CA PHE A 144 -16.75 6.47 0.89
C PHE A 144 -18.08 7.04 1.40
N SER A 145 -18.82 7.80 0.59
CA SER A 145 -20.12 8.34 0.99
C SER A 145 -21.14 7.25 1.33
N ASN A 146 -21.02 6.08 0.73
CA ASN A 146 -21.93 4.95 0.92
C ASN A 146 -21.42 3.90 1.91
N MET A 147 -20.21 4.07 2.45
CA MET A 147 -19.64 3.12 3.39
C MET A 147 -20.46 3.07 4.68
N ASP A 148 -20.78 1.89 5.19
CA ASP A 148 -21.41 1.71 6.49
C ASP A 148 -20.35 1.63 7.60
N ILE A 149 -20.79 1.85 8.85
CA ILE A 149 -19.88 1.91 10.00
C ILE A 149 -19.28 0.54 10.34
N GLU A 150 -19.98 -0.55 10.01
CA GLU A 150 -19.52 -1.91 10.27
C GLU A 150 -18.40 -2.30 9.30
N LEU A 151 -18.49 -1.86 8.05
CA LEU A 151 -17.46 -1.97 7.02
C LEU A 151 -16.24 -1.12 7.39
N ILE A 152 -16.44 0.13 7.86
CA ILE A 152 -15.34 0.97 8.37
C ILE A 152 -14.59 0.25 9.49
N ARG A 153 -15.30 -0.26 10.50
CA ARG A 153 -14.69 -0.97 11.64
C ARG A 153 -13.98 -2.25 11.19
N ARG A 154 -14.55 -2.99 10.24
CA ARG A 154 -13.90 -4.18 9.66
C ARG A 154 -12.59 -3.84 8.96
N ILE A 155 -12.57 -2.76 8.17
CA ILE A 155 -11.37 -2.30 7.46
C ILE A 155 -10.32 -1.79 8.46
N ALA A 156 -10.72 -0.99 9.44
CA ALA A 156 -9.82 -0.47 10.49
C ALA A 156 -9.13 -1.60 11.27
N ASN A 157 -9.89 -2.62 11.66
CA ASN A 157 -9.38 -3.78 12.38
C ASN A 157 -8.49 -4.72 11.53
N ALA A 158 -8.38 -4.49 10.22
CA ALA A 158 -7.43 -5.23 9.39
C ALA A 158 -5.97 -4.85 9.68
N GLY A 159 -5.72 -3.79 10.48
CA GLY A 159 -4.38 -3.38 10.88
C GLY A 159 -3.58 -2.72 9.75
N ILE A 160 -4.26 -2.25 8.71
CA ILE A 160 -3.67 -1.59 7.54
C ILE A 160 -4.00 -0.10 7.59
N ILE A 161 -2.99 0.74 7.36
CA ILE A 161 -3.19 2.18 7.17
C ILE A 161 -3.72 2.39 5.75
N CYS A 162 -4.98 2.79 5.62
CA CYS A 162 -5.64 3.00 4.32
C CYS A 162 -5.23 4.29 3.60
N PHE A 163 -4.34 5.09 4.19
CA PHE A 163 -3.94 6.39 3.69
C PHE A 163 -2.42 6.48 3.53
N LYS A 164 -1.98 6.91 2.35
CA LYS A 164 -0.57 7.19 2.09
C LYS A 164 -0.31 8.69 2.32
N PRO A 165 0.65 9.07 3.17
CA PRO A 165 1.05 10.47 3.32
C PRO A 165 1.48 11.05 1.97
N ARG A 166 0.96 12.23 1.62
CA ARG A 166 1.27 12.95 0.37
C ARG A 166 2.30 14.06 0.54
N PHE A 167 3.08 13.99 1.62
CA PHE A 167 4.13 14.96 1.88
C PHE A 167 5.16 14.88 0.75
N THR A 168 5.36 16.00 0.06
CA THR A 168 6.51 16.12 -0.83
C THR A 168 7.78 16.23 0.04
N PRO A 169 8.96 15.82 -0.45
CA PRO A 169 10.21 16.00 0.27
C PRO A 169 10.43 17.46 0.70
N GLU A 170 9.98 18.42 -0.12
CA GLU A 170 10.02 19.85 0.17
C GLU A 170 9.07 20.22 1.32
N PHE A 171 7.85 19.67 1.33
CA PHE A 171 6.90 19.87 2.43
C PHE A 171 7.42 19.27 3.73
N ALA A 172 7.96 18.04 3.70
CA ALA A 172 8.52 17.39 4.89
C ALA A 172 9.73 18.15 5.45
N THR A 173 10.59 18.67 4.56
CA THR A 173 11.76 19.48 4.94
C THR A 173 11.35 20.81 5.54
N ARG A 174 10.30 21.46 5.00
CA ARG A 174 9.72 22.67 5.58
C ARG A 174 9.05 22.38 6.92
N LEU A 175 8.26 21.30 7.02
CA LEU A 175 7.61 20.86 8.26
C LEU A 175 8.63 20.59 9.36
N ALA A 176 9.73 19.91 9.04
CA ALA A 176 10.82 19.62 9.97
C ALA A 176 11.66 20.85 10.37
N ALA A 177 11.54 21.95 9.62
CA ALA A 177 12.21 23.21 9.90
C ALA A 177 11.36 24.17 10.76
N PHE A 178 10.08 23.88 10.98
CA PHE A 178 9.22 24.63 11.91
C PHE A 178 9.58 24.26 13.36
N GLU A 179 9.67 25.26 14.24
CA GLU A 179 9.77 24.99 15.68
C GLU A 179 8.47 24.34 16.17
N ALA A 180 8.53 23.50 17.22
CA ALA A 180 7.39 22.71 17.68
C ALA A 180 6.11 23.54 17.97
N SER A 181 6.27 24.83 18.30
CA SER A 181 5.17 25.80 18.49
C SER A 181 4.48 26.25 17.19
N GLU A 182 5.15 26.15 16.04
CA GLU A 182 4.61 26.53 14.72
C GLU A 182 3.92 25.35 14.01
N ILE A 183 4.22 24.11 14.42
CA ILE A 183 3.54 22.90 13.91
C ILE A 183 2.08 22.84 14.38
N ASP A 184 1.78 23.32 15.60
CA ASP A 184 0.42 23.40 16.14
C ASP A 184 -0.50 24.28 15.28
N VAL A 185 0.03 25.32 14.62
CA VAL A 185 -0.74 26.22 13.76
C VAL A 185 -1.15 25.53 12.45
N PHE A 186 -0.30 24.68 11.88
CA PHE A 186 -0.61 23.99 10.63
C PHE A 186 -1.63 22.85 10.78
N LEU A 187 -1.66 22.19 11.94
CA LEU A 187 -2.68 21.19 12.25
C LEU A 187 -4.02 21.84 12.62
N ASN A 188 -4.01 23.03 13.24
CA ASN A 188 -5.23 23.79 13.53
C ASN A 188 -5.93 24.35 12.27
N ILE A 189 -5.22 24.59 11.17
CA ILE A 189 -5.86 25.00 9.89
C ILE A 189 -6.69 23.86 9.27
N VAL A 190 -6.41 22.60 9.61
CA VAL A 190 -7.25 21.44 9.25
C VAL A 190 -8.29 21.14 10.35
N GLY A 191 -8.08 21.67 11.56
CA GLY A 191 -8.91 21.45 12.75
C GLY A 191 -10.02 22.48 13.00
N ASP A 192 -10.14 23.55 12.20
CA ASP A 192 -11.19 24.57 12.36
C ASP A 192 -12.62 24.09 11.97
N LEU A 193 -12.81 22.77 11.80
CA LEU A 193 -14.12 22.15 11.91
C LEU A 193 -14.38 21.88 13.40
N GLU A 194 -14.77 22.94 14.13
CA GLU A 194 -15.14 22.90 15.54
C GLU A 194 -15.94 21.63 15.88
N ASP A 195 -15.43 20.92 16.88
CA ASP A 195 -16.09 19.82 17.59
C ASP A 195 -17.43 20.32 18.16
N VAL A 196 -18.51 20.08 17.44
CA VAL A 196 -19.86 19.98 18.03
C VAL A 196 -20.24 18.50 18.03
N TYR A 197 -19.69 17.75 18.98
CA TYR A 197 -20.28 16.48 19.38
C TYR A 197 -21.56 16.80 20.18
N GLU A 198 -22.73 16.63 19.55
CA GLU A 198 -23.99 16.55 20.30
C GLU A 198 -23.90 15.38 21.29
N SER A 199 -24.07 15.69 22.58
CA SER A 199 -23.79 14.80 23.71
C SER A 199 -24.88 13.75 23.98
N GLU A 200 -25.63 13.30 22.97
CA GLU A 200 -26.78 12.39 23.19
C GLU A 200 -26.48 10.90 22.97
N TYR A 201 -25.21 10.51 22.85
CA TYR A 201 -24.83 9.09 22.70
C TYR A 201 -23.69 8.65 23.63
N ALA A 202 -23.80 8.99 24.92
CA ALA A 202 -23.06 8.36 26.00
C ALA A 202 -23.94 7.32 26.71
#